data_AF-D9TGL6-F1
#
_entry.id   AF-D9TGL6-F1
#
_cell.length_a   1.000
_cell.length_b   1.000
_cell.length_c   1.000
_cell.angle_alpha   90.00
_cell.angle_beta   90.00
_cell.angle_gamma   90.00
#
_symmetry.space_group_name_H-M   'P 1'
#
loop_
_entity.id
_entity.type
_entity.pdbx_description
1 polymer ?
#
loop_
_entity_poly.entity_id
_entity_poly.type
_entity_poly.pdbx_seq_one_letter_code
_entity_poly.pdbx_strand_id
1 'polypeptide(L)'
;MDRNERLFGYLFLLPAVLIFIFVAVIPLIQVFVFSLFDIQLNNPTKSEVSLSYKIDVENFANTQFTASSILESLNPDSLNNKQKTVIKEIKSSMMLMQKSIFNNKERIERLNKVNDLLNSFKPVTADLKYLPVSNREVNQYNMYAKKIISLADDLPNTQEAADLKQALLAFDQVIVKPNFVGLKNYSYYLKDSRLLSATLNTLLFTVVTVFFELVFGLLLAVVMHKVTNLKNVFKSIVLLPWAIPTVISALMWKFMYDGQVGILAKFFADIGIIKTAADLLSSTGNAMIAAMTADIWKTTPYIAILLVAGLQTIPESLYEAAKVDGANAVYQFFRITLPMLKPTILVALLFRTLDAFRVFDLIYVLTGGGPANSTETVSVYTYKTLFNQLDFGRGSTLAVLIFIMVTIISFIYIKILGAEVFSHQKR
;
A
#
# COMPACT_ATOMS: atom_id res chain seq x y z
N MET A 1 -20.77 -8.20 42.02
CA MET A 1 -20.98 -7.75 40.63
C MET A 1 -21.73 -8.88 39.93
N ASP A 2 -22.99 -8.61 39.63
CA ASP A 2 -23.96 -9.65 39.28
C ASP A 2 -23.72 -10.17 37.85
N ARG A 3 -24.05 -11.44 37.58
CA ARG A 3 -23.78 -12.07 36.27
C ARG A 3 -24.50 -11.33 35.12
N ASN A 4 -25.66 -10.73 35.43
CA ASN A 4 -26.45 -9.92 34.51
C ASN A 4 -25.79 -8.57 34.20
N GLU A 5 -25.14 -7.92 35.17
CA GLU A 5 -24.44 -6.65 34.96
C GLU A 5 -23.25 -6.81 34.00
N ARG A 6 -22.52 -7.92 34.10
CA ARG A 6 -21.44 -8.25 33.14
C ARG A 6 -21.99 -8.48 31.74
N LEU A 7 -23.13 -9.17 31.61
CA LEU A 7 -23.78 -9.42 30.32
C LEU A 7 -24.21 -8.11 29.63
N PHE A 8 -24.80 -7.19 30.41
CA PHE A 8 -25.14 -5.85 29.93
C PHE A 8 -23.89 -5.05 29.51
N GLY A 9 -22.81 -5.14 30.29
CA GLY A 9 -21.53 -4.52 29.93
C GLY A 9 -20.97 -5.04 28.59
N TYR A 10 -21.02 -6.35 28.36
CA TYR A 10 -20.60 -6.92 27.07
C TYR A 10 -21.51 -6.52 25.92
N LEU A 11 -22.84 -6.50 26.13
CA LEU A 11 -23.80 -6.03 25.12
C LEU A 11 -23.57 -4.58 24.70
N PHE A 12 -23.13 -3.72 25.62
CA PHE A 12 -22.82 -2.32 25.33
C PHE A 12 -21.53 -2.16 24.50
N LEU A 13 -20.54 -3.03 24.71
CA LEU A 13 -19.29 -3.04 23.95
C LEU A 13 -19.40 -3.75 22.60
N LEU A 14 -20.40 -4.62 22.44
CA LEU A 14 -20.57 -5.48 21.26
C LEU A 14 -20.57 -4.69 19.93
N PRO A 15 -21.27 -3.54 19.78
CA PRO A 15 -21.21 -2.75 18.55
C PRO A 15 -19.79 -2.25 18.23
N ALA A 16 -19.05 -1.78 19.23
CA ALA A 16 -17.69 -1.30 19.05
C ALA A 16 -16.72 -2.44 18.67
N VAL A 17 -16.88 -3.60 19.28
CA VAL A 17 -16.09 -4.81 18.95
C VAL A 17 -16.40 -5.28 17.53
N LEU A 18 -17.66 -5.29 17.11
CA LEU A 18 -18.04 -5.66 15.74
C LEU A 18 -17.45 -4.70 14.71
N ILE A 19 -17.53 -3.38 14.97
CA ILE A 19 -16.90 -2.37 14.11
C ILE A 19 -15.39 -2.60 14.02
N PHE A 20 -14.73 -2.87 15.16
CA PHE A 20 -13.31 -3.15 15.17
C PHE A 20 -12.96 -4.42 14.36
N ILE A 21 -13.71 -5.50 14.52
CA ILE A 21 -13.50 -6.74 13.74
C ILE A 21 -13.66 -6.45 12.25
N PHE A 22 -14.73 -5.76 11.87
CA PHE A 22 -15.04 -5.48 10.47
C PHE A 22 -14.04 -4.53 9.80
N VAL A 23 -13.64 -3.46 10.51
CA VAL A 23 -12.80 -2.39 9.96
C VAL A 23 -11.31 -2.70 10.07
N ALA A 24 -10.88 -3.41 11.12
CA ALA A 24 -9.45 -3.66 11.37
C ALA A 24 -9.05 -5.12 11.14
N VAL A 25 -9.77 -6.08 11.73
CA VAL A 25 -9.33 -7.48 11.75
C VAL A 25 -9.54 -8.17 10.42
N ILE A 26 -10.72 -8.04 9.80
CA ILE A 26 -11.04 -8.69 8.52
C ILE A 26 -10.08 -8.23 7.40
N PRO A 27 -9.85 -6.91 7.18
CA PRO A 27 -8.91 -6.47 6.16
C PRO A 27 -7.48 -6.95 6.41
N LEU A 28 -7.05 -7.02 7.68
CA LEU A 28 -5.72 -7.54 8.03
C LEU A 28 -5.58 -9.02 7.66
N ILE A 29 -6.59 -9.84 7.98
CA ILE A 29 -6.62 -11.26 7.60
C ILE A 29 -6.61 -11.39 6.08
N GLN A 30 -7.40 -10.58 5.38
CA GLN A 30 -7.45 -10.61 3.92
C GLN A 30 -6.10 -10.26 3.28
N VAL A 31 -5.43 -9.22 3.77
CA VAL A 31 -4.07 -8.84 3.34
C VAL A 31 -3.08 -9.97 3.62
N PHE A 32 -3.16 -10.61 4.79
CA PHE A 32 -2.32 -11.78 5.10
C PHE A 32 -2.63 -12.99 4.21
N VAL A 33 -3.88 -13.21 3.83
CA VAL A 33 -4.22 -14.28 2.88
C VAL A 33 -3.62 -13.94 1.51
N PHE A 34 -3.82 -12.72 1.00
CA PHE A 34 -3.33 -12.30 -0.30
C PHE A 34 -1.81 -12.35 -0.42
N SER A 35 -1.06 -12.10 0.65
CA SER A 35 0.41 -12.21 0.63
C SER A 35 0.92 -13.63 0.36
N LEU A 36 0.10 -14.67 0.61
CA LEU A 36 0.42 -16.07 0.34
C LEU A 36 0.15 -16.49 -1.12
N PHE A 37 -0.42 -15.61 -1.93
CA PHE A 37 -0.73 -15.86 -3.34
C PHE A 37 0.05 -14.90 -4.26
N ASP A 38 0.23 -15.31 -5.50
CA ASP A 38 0.76 -14.47 -6.59
C ASP A 38 -0.43 -13.88 -7.36
N ILE A 39 -0.99 -12.80 -6.80
CA ILE A 39 -2.16 -12.09 -7.34
C ILE A 39 -1.68 -10.85 -8.10
N GLN A 40 -2.03 -10.74 -9.38
CA GLN A 40 -1.66 -9.64 -10.25
C GLN A 40 -2.88 -9.23 -11.09
N LEU A 41 -3.43 -8.03 -10.87
CA LEU A 41 -4.67 -7.61 -11.55
C LEU A 41 -4.46 -7.31 -13.04
N ASN A 42 -3.21 -7.03 -13.45
CA ASN A 42 -2.82 -6.86 -14.85
C ASN A 42 -2.55 -8.19 -15.57
N ASN A 43 -2.70 -9.34 -14.90
CA ASN A 43 -2.50 -10.65 -15.49
C ASN A 43 -3.83 -11.44 -15.47
N PRO A 44 -4.41 -11.77 -16.62
CA PRO A 44 -5.71 -12.45 -16.68
C PRO A 44 -5.72 -13.81 -15.98
N THR A 45 -4.56 -14.48 -15.89
CA THR A 45 -4.42 -15.80 -15.24
C THR A 45 -4.13 -15.73 -13.73
N LYS A 46 -3.96 -14.52 -13.18
CA LYS A 46 -3.59 -14.28 -11.77
C LYS A 46 -4.41 -13.17 -11.11
N SER A 47 -5.50 -12.75 -11.73
CA SER A 47 -6.33 -11.64 -11.24
C SER A 47 -7.14 -11.98 -9.99
N GLU A 48 -7.21 -13.27 -9.62
CA GLU A 48 -7.91 -13.75 -8.43
C GLU A 48 -7.11 -14.82 -7.66
N VAL A 49 -7.56 -15.12 -6.44
CA VAL A 49 -7.05 -16.23 -5.64
C VAL A 49 -7.51 -17.56 -6.25
N SER A 50 -6.56 -18.41 -6.63
CA SER A 50 -6.84 -19.73 -7.15
C SER A 50 -5.98 -20.82 -6.49
N LEU A 51 -6.66 -21.82 -5.90
CA LEU A 51 -6.04 -23.01 -5.32
C LEU A 51 -6.02 -24.21 -6.27
N SER A 52 -6.86 -24.18 -7.31
CA SER A 52 -7.01 -25.24 -8.29
C SER A 52 -6.96 -24.66 -9.70
N TYR A 53 -6.84 -25.52 -10.72
CA TYR A 53 -6.96 -25.05 -12.09
C TYR A 53 -8.41 -24.67 -12.39
N LYS A 54 -8.57 -23.54 -13.06
CA LYS A 54 -9.85 -23.09 -13.61
C LYS A 54 -9.66 -22.67 -15.05
N ILE A 55 -10.73 -22.70 -15.82
CA ILE A 55 -10.79 -22.08 -17.13
C ILE A 55 -11.64 -20.80 -17.05
N ASP A 56 -11.13 -19.71 -17.60
CA ASP A 56 -11.90 -18.50 -17.84
C ASP A 56 -12.75 -18.72 -19.10
N VAL A 57 -14.04 -19.02 -18.89
CA VAL A 57 -14.99 -19.36 -19.96
C VAL A 57 -15.28 -18.14 -20.84
N GLU A 58 -15.27 -16.94 -20.26
CA GLU A 58 -15.44 -15.69 -20.99
C GLU A 58 -14.25 -15.44 -21.92
N ASN A 59 -13.02 -15.55 -21.39
CA ASN A 59 -11.83 -15.39 -22.20
C ASN A 59 -11.72 -16.49 -23.27
N PHE A 60 -12.09 -17.73 -22.93
CA PHE A 60 -12.16 -18.83 -23.90
C PHE A 60 -13.13 -18.53 -25.05
N ALA A 61 -14.35 -18.10 -24.74
CA ALA A 61 -15.38 -17.77 -25.73
C ALA A 61 -14.95 -16.65 -26.67
N ASN A 62 -14.43 -15.55 -26.13
CA ASN A 62 -13.91 -14.42 -26.91
C ASN A 62 -12.74 -14.84 -27.81
N THR A 63 -11.80 -15.62 -27.27
CA THR A 63 -10.65 -16.13 -28.03
C THR A 63 -11.09 -17.06 -29.15
N GLN A 64 -12.02 -17.98 -28.86
CA GLN A 64 -12.57 -18.90 -29.84
C GLN A 64 -13.31 -18.17 -30.97
N PHE A 65 -14.16 -17.19 -30.63
CA PHE A 65 -14.86 -16.37 -31.61
C PHE A 65 -13.89 -15.62 -32.51
N THR A 66 -12.89 -14.95 -31.93
CA THR A 66 -11.88 -14.16 -32.66
C THR A 66 -11.09 -15.05 -33.62
N ALA A 67 -10.54 -16.17 -33.13
CA ALA A 67 -9.78 -17.09 -33.95
C ALA A 67 -10.63 -17.70 -35.09
N SER A 68 -11.89 -18.05 -34.81
CA SER A 68 -12.79 -18.62 -35.82
C SER A 68 -13.16 -17.61 -36.90
N SER A 69 -13.45 -16.36 -36.51
CA SER A 69 -13.75 -15.27 -37.44
C SER A 69 -12.58 -14.98 -38.40
N ILE A 70 -11.35 -14.94 -37.87
CA ILE A 70 -10.15 -14.76 -38.72
C ILE A 70 -9.95 -15.98 -39.63
N LEU A 71 -10.16 -17.20 -39.14
CA LEU A 71 -10.08 -18.42 -39.97
C LEU A 71 -11.11 -18.46 -41.10
N GLU A 72 -12.23 -17.76 -40.97
CA GLU A 72 -13.25 -17.64 -42.01
C GLU A 72 -12.96 -16.50 -43.01
N SER A 73 -12.24 -15.46 -42.59
CA SER A 73 -11.85 -14.35 -43.47
C SER A 73 -10.64 -14.65 -44.36
N LEU A 74 -9.87 -15.72 -44.05
CA LEU A 74 -8.74 -16.14 -44.89
C LEU A 74 -9.22 -16.53 -46.30
N ASN A 75 -8.71 -15.81 -47.32
CA ASN A 75 -9.04 -16.06 -48.71
C ASN A 75 -8.59 -17.49 -49.15
N PRO A 76 -9.51 -18.38 -49.55
CA PRO A 76 -9.16 -19.73 -49.98
C PRO A 76 -8.27 -19.79 -51.22
N ASP A 77 -8.32 -18.78 -52.08
CA ASP A 77 -7.61 -18.77 -53.36
C ASP A 77 -6.14 -18.36 -53.21
N SER A 78 -5.77 -17.66 -52.13
CA SER A 78 -4.39 -17.28 -51.84
C SER A 78 -3.59 -18.39 -51.13
N LEU A 79 -4.23 -19.52 -50.80
CA LEU A 79 -3.65 -20.60 -50.00
C LEU A 79 -3.28 -21.81 -50.86
N ASN A 80 -2.09 -22.35 -50.64
CA ASN A 80 -1.67 -23.62 -51.25
C ASN A 80 -2.35 -24.83 -50.57
N ASN A 81 -2.24 -26.01 -51.18
CA ASN A 81 -2.86 -27.24 -50.66
C ASN A 81 -2.37 -27.63 -49.25
N LYS A 82 -1.09 -27.37 -48.92
CA LYS A 82 -0.55 -27.62 -47.57
C LYS A 82 -1.24 -26.71 -46.54
N GLN A 83 -1.35 -25.41 -46.84
CA GLN A 83 -1.98 -24.42 -45.96
C GLN A 83 -3.47 -24.65 -45.77
N LYS A 84 -4.19 -25.09 -46.81
CA LYS A 84 -5.60 -25.51 -46.71
C LYS A 84 -5.76 -26.69 -45.74
N THR A 85 -4.86 -27.67 -45.78
CA THR A 85 -4.83 -28.78 -44.83
C THR A 85 -4.52 -28.30 -43.41
N VAL A 86 -3.52 -27.43 -43.24
CA VAL A 86 -3.17 -26.82 -41.95
C VAL A 86 -4.37 -26.11 -41.32
N ILE A 87 -5.12 -25.32 -42.07
CA ILE A 87 -6.34 -24.64 -41.58
C ILE A 87 -7.39 -25.65 -41.12
N LYS A 88 -7.60 -26.73 -41.87
CA LYS A 88 -8.52 -27.80 -41.48
C LYS A 88 -8.08 -28.49 -40.19
N GLU A 89 -6.79 -28.72 -40.03
CA GLU A 89 -6.21 -29.28 -38.81
C GLU A 89 -6.31 -28.33 -37.60
N ILE A 90 -6.13 -27.02 -37.81
CA ILE A 90 -6.35 -26.00 -36.78
C ILE A 90 -7.82 -26.03 -36.33
N LYS A 91 -8.78 -25.98 -37.27
CA LYS A 91 -10.22 -26.05 -36.94
C LYS A 91 -10.58 -27.33 -36.17
N SER A 92 -10.06 -28.48 -36.62
CA SER A 92 -10.28 -29.75 -35.93
C SER A 92 -9.64 -29.78 -34.53
N SER A 93 -8.43 -29.25 -34.39
CA SER A 93 -7.72 -29.20 -33.10
C SER A 93 -8.40 -28.24 -32.12
N MET A 94 -8.95 -27.10 -32.59
CA MET A 94 -9.77 -26.19 -31.78
C MET A 94 -11.04 -26.89 -31.27
N MET A 95 -11.72 -27.66 -32.12
CA MET A 95 -12.90 -28.43 -31.72
C MET A 95 -12.56 -29.50 -30.66
N LEU A 96 -11.43 -30.20 -30.82
CA LEU A 96 -10.95 -31.17 -29.84
C LEU A 96 -10.52 -30.50 -28.52
N MET A 97 -9.89 -29.33 -28.60
CA MET A 97 -9.53 -28.51 -27.45
C MET A 97 -10.77 -28.10 -26.66
N GLN A 98 -11.81 -27.58 -27.33
CA GLN A 98 -13.09 -27.26 -26.69
C GLN A 98 -13.71 -28.50 -26.04
N LYS A 99 -13.77 -29.63 -26.75
CA LYS A 99 -14.32 -30.89 -26.24
C LYS A 99 -13.53 -31.46 -25.05
N SER A 100 -12.25 -31.12 -24.90
CA SER A 100 -11.46 -31.57 -23.74
C SER A 100 -11.95 -30.97 -22.41
N ILE A 101 -12.57 -29.79 -22.46
CA ILE A 101 -13.10 -29.09 -21.29
C ILE A 101 -14.63 -29.19 -21.23
N PHE A 102 -15.30 -28.84 -22.32
CA PHE A 102 -16.75 -28.78 -22.45
C PHE A 102 -17.28 -30.13 -22.94
N ASN A 103 -17.08 -31.16 -22.12
CA ASN A 103 -17.35 -32.57 -22.44
C ASN A 103 -18.70 -33.10 -21.93
N ASN A 104 -19.44 -32.30 -21.16
CA ASN A 104 -20.73 -32.67 -20.58
C ASN A 104 -21.78 -31.59 -20.81
N LYS A 105 -23.06 -31.97 -20.65
CA LYS A 105 -24.21 -31.09 -20.95
C LYS A 105 -24.16 -29.79 -20.15
N GLU A 106 -23.83 -29.85 -18.87
CA GLU A 106 -23.80 -28.69 -17.96
C GLU A 106 -22.75 -27.65 -18.39
N ARG A 107 -21.52 -28.10 -18.69
CA ARG A 107 -20.44 -27.21 -19.12
C ARG A 107 -20.71 -26.61 -20.49
N ILE A 108 -21.28 -27.39 -21.41
CA ILE A 108 -21.70 -26.89 -22.73
C ILE A 108 -22.78 -25.83 -22.58
N GLU A 109 -23.80 -26.07 -21.75
CA GLU A 109 -24.84 -25.08 -21.46
C GLU A 109 -24.26 -23.80 -20.86
N ARG A 110 -23.28 -23.93 -19.97
CA ARG A 110 -22.55 -22.80 -19.40
C ARG A 110 -21.82 -21.97 -20.47
N LEU A 111 -21.10 -22.62 -21.39
CA LEU A 111 -20.44 -21.94 -22.51
C LEU A 111 -21.46 -21.21 -23.39
N ASN A 112 -22.59 -21.84 -23.69
CA ASN A 112 -23.65 -21.23 -24.49
C ASN A 112 -24.23 -19.98 -23.80
N LYS A 113 -24.51 -20.05 -22.49
CA LYS A 113 -24.96 -18.88 -21.71
C LYS A 113 -23.94 -17.73 -21.75
N VAL A 114 -22.66 -18.05 -21.65
CA VAL A 114 -21.59 -17.04 -21.76
C VAL A 114 -21.58 -16.41 -23.15
N ASN A 115 -21.68 -17.22 -24.22
CA ASN A 115 -21.78 -16.70 -25.59
C ASN A 115 -23.02 -15.80 -25.79
N ASP A 116 -24.18 -16.17 -25.25
CA ASP A 116 -25.41 -15.37 -25.34
C ASP A 116 -25.25 -14.01 -24.64
N LEU A 117 -24.59 -13.98 -23.48
CA LEU A 117 -24.28 -12.74 -22.77
C LEU A 117 -23.32 -11.86 -23.57
N LEU A 118 -22.24 -12.43 -24.10
CA LEU A 118 -21.27 -11.71 -24.93
C LEU A 118 -21.91 -11.14 -26.19
N ASN A 119 -22.72 -11.93 -26.89
CA ASN A 119 -23.45 -11.51 -28.09
C ASN A 119 -24.49 -10.41 -27.80
N SER A 120 -25.01 -10.35 -26.57
CA SER A 120 -25.94 -9.32 -26.13
C SER A 120 -25.25 -8.14 -25.43
N PHE A 121 -23.91 -8.07 -25.47
CA PHE A 121 -23.09 -7.04 -24.83
C PHE A 121 -23.37 -6.89 -23.32
N LYS A 122 -23.70 -8.00 -22.66
CA LYS A 122 -23.93 -8.07 -21.21
C LYS A 122 -22.70 -8.64 -20.49
N PRO A 123 -22.38 -8.14 -19.29
CA PRO A 123 -21.25 -8.65 -18.51
C PRO A 123 -21.48 -10.09 -18.08
N VAL A 124 -20.42 -10.92 -18.16
CA VAL A 124 -20.44 -12.29 -17.65
C VAL A 124 -20.33 -12.26 -16.13
N THR A 125 -21.27 -12.91 -15.45
CA THR A 125 -21.28 -13.00 -13.98
C THR A 125 -20.17 -13.92 -13.46
N ALA A 126 -19.69 -13.67 -12.24
CA ALA A 126 -18.55 -14.40 -11.66
C ALA A 126 -18.77 -15.92 -11.55
N ASP A 127 -20.02 -16.35 -11.33
CA ASP A 127 -20.43 -17.75 -11.25
C ASP A 127 -20.37 -18.47 -12.60
N LEU A 128 -20.50 -17.74 -13.71
CA LEU A 128 -20.39 -18.27 -15.08
C LEU A 128 -18.98 -18.15 -15.65
N LYS A 129 -18.19 -17.16 -15.18
CA LYS A 129 -16.85 -16.86 -15.69
C LYS A 129 -15.85 -17.99 -15.46
N TYR A 130 -15.72 -18.51 -14.23
CA TYR A 130 -14.66 -19.47 -13.90
C TYR A 130 -15.17 -20.89 -13.65
N LEU A 131 -14.72 -21.83 -14.48
CA LEU A 131 -15.08 -23.24 -14.38
C LEU A 131 -13.90 -24.06 -13.83
N PRO A 132 -14.05 -24.77 -12.70
CA PRO A 132 -13.00 -25.66 -12.18
C PRO A 132 -12.70 -26.81 -13.15
N VAL A 133 -11.41 -27.10 -13.34
CA VAL A 133 -10.93 -28.16 -14.24
C VAL A 133 -9.84 -28.99 -13.57
N SER A 134 -9.74 -30.26 -13.95
CA SER A 134 -8.72 -31.18 -13.46
C SER A 134 -7.39 -31.03 -14.20
N ASN A 135 -6.29 -31.48 -13.58
CA ASN A 135 -4.97 -31.50 -14.21
C ASN A 135 -4.97 -32.26 -15.54
N ARG A 136 -5.75 -33.35 -15.64
CA ARG A 136 -5.86 -34.16 -16.86
C ARG A 136 -6.49 -33.36 -18.01
N GLU A 137 -7.56 -32.64 -17.71
CA GLU A 137 -8.26 -31.78 -18.68
C GLU A 137 -7.36 -30.63 -19.14
N VAL A 138 -6.66 -29.98 -18.22
CA VAL A 138 -5.69 -28.91 -18.53
C VAL A 138 -4.55 -29.43 -19.43
N ASN A 139 -4.02 -30.62 -19.14
CA ASN A 139 -2.96 -31.20 -19.96
C ASN A 139 -3.45 -31.52 -21.39
N GLN A 140 -4.67 -32.05 -21.54
CA GLN A 140 -5.27 -32.28 -22.85
C GLN A 140 -5.52 -30.97 -23.59
N TYR A 141 -6.07 -29.96 -22.92
CA TYR A 141 -6.28 -28.63 -23.47
C TYR A 141 -4.96 -28.03 -23.98
N ASN A 142 -3.93 -28.01 -23.14
CA ASN A 142 -2.61 -27.45 -23.48
C ASN A 142 -1.92 -28.21 -24.61
N MET A 143 -2.13 -29.52 -24.71
CA MET A 143 -1.62 -30.32 -25.84
C MET A 143 -2.21 -29.83 -27.17
N TYR A 144 -3.52 -29.62 -27.23
CA TYR A 144 -4.16 -29.09 -28.43
C TYR A 144 -3.80 -27.63 -28.70
N ALA A 145 -3.74 -26.77 -27.67
CA ALA A 145 -3.32 -25.38 -27.80
C ALA A 145 -1.91 -25.27 -28.42
N LYS A 146 -0.95 -26.06 -27.91
CA LYS A 146 0.41 -26.12 -28.48
C LYS A 146 0.42 -26.63 -29.91
N LYS A 147 -0.35 -27.67 -30.21
CA LYS A 147 -0.49 -28.20 -31.58
C LYS A 147 -1.01 -27.12 -32.54
N ILE A 148 -2.04 -26.39 -32.14
CA ILE A 148 -2.63 -25.29 -32.93
C ILE A 148 -1.58 -24.20 -33.20
N ILE A 149 -0.84 -23.79 -32.18
CA ILE A 149 0.22 -22.78 -32.32
C ILE A 149 1.32 -23.26 -33.29
N SER A 150 1.77 -24.52 -33.17
CA SER A 150 2.77 -25.07 -34.09
C SER A 150 2.27 -25.21 -35.53
N LEU A 151 0.98 -25.50 -35.73
CA LEU A 151 0.37 -25.54 -37.06
C LEU A 151 0.29 -24.14 -37.68
N ALA A 152 0.07 -23.11 -36.85
CA ALA A 152 0.00 -21.72 -37.31
C ALA A 152 1.35 -21.21 -37.86
N ASP A 153 2.48 -21.83 -37.50
CA ASP A 153 3.80 -21.46 -38.05
C ASP A 153 3.94 -21.80 -39.55
N ASP A 154 3.14 -22.73 -40.08
CA ASP A 154 3.12 -23.13 -41.49
C ASP A 154 2.20 -22.23 -42.37
N LEU A 155 1.55 -21.23 -41.79
CA LEU A 155 0.69 -20.28 -42.49
C LEU A 155 1.49 -19.25 -43.30
N PRO A 156 0.90 -18.63 -44.34
CA PRO A 156 1.61 -17.63 -45.14
C PRO A 156 1.99 -16.41 -44.31
N ASN A 157 3.03 -15.68 -44.73
CA ASN A 157 3.43 -14.44 -44.08
C ASN A 157 2.56 -13.25 -44.53
N THR A 158 1.27 -13.29 -44.17
CA THR A 158 0.31 -12.19 -44.38
C THR A 158 -0.14 -11.59 -43.04
N GLN A 159 -0.73 -10.40 -43.09
CA GLN A 159 -1.24 -9.75 -41.89
C GLN A 159 -2.34 -10.60 -41.21
N GLU A 160 -3.23 -11.20 -41.99
CA GLU A 160 -4.32 -12.04 -41.47
C GLU A 160 -3.80 -13.31 -40.79
N ALA A 161 -2.73 -13.90 -41.32
CA ALA A 161 -2.07 -15.04 -40.69
C ALA A 161 -1.33 -14.66 -39.41
N ALA A 162 -0.74 -13.46 -39.37
CA ALA A 162 -0.14 -12.90 -38.15
C ALA A 162 -1.19 -12.63 -37.07
N ASP A 163 -2.33 -12.04 -37.45
CA ASP A 163 -3.47 -11.77 -36.56
C ASP A 163 -4.06 -13.08 -36.03
N LEU A 164 -4.19 -14.10 -36.89
CA LEU A 164 -4.61 -15.44 -36.47
C LEU A 164 -3.63 -16.04 -35.46
N LYS A 165 -2.32 -15.98 -35.73
CA LYS A 165 -1.30 -16.48 -34.80
C LYS A 165 -1.40 -15.79 -33.44
N GLN A 166 -1.61 -14.48 -33.42
CA GLN A 166 -1.81 -13.72 -32.18
C GLN A 166 -3.08 -14.16 -31.44
N ALA A 167 -4.20 -14.34 -32.15
CA ALA A 167 -5.45 -14.84 -31.56
C ALA A 167 -5.28 -16.25 -30.97
N LEU A 168 -4.54 -17.13 -31.66
CA LEU A 168 -4.27 -18.49 -31.19
C LEU A 168 -3.38 -18.53 -29.95
N LEU A 169 -2.45 -17.58 -29.78
CA LEU A 169 -1.62 -17.47 -28.58
C LEU A 169 -2.44 -17.10 -27.34
N ALA A 170 -3.57 -16.40 -27.49
CA ALA A 170 -4.43 -16.02 -26.37
C ALA A 170 -5.05 -17.24 -25.65
N PHE A 171 -5.11 -18.42 -26.29
CA PHE A 171 -5.55 -19.66 -25.63
C PHE A 171 -4.65 -20.08 -24.45
N ASP A 172 -3.38 -19.66 -24.40
CA ASP A 172 -2.53 -19.93 -23.22
C ASP A 172 -2.97 -19.11 -21.99
N GLN A 173 -3.66 -18.00 -22.20
CA GLN A 173 -4.15 -17.09 -21.14
C GLN A 173 -5.55 -17.44 -20.61
N VAL A 174 -6.16 -18.50 -21.15
CA VAL A 174 -7.51 -18.95 -20.78
C VAL A 174 -7.47 -19.83 -19.51
N ILE A 175 -6.36 -20.52 -19.26
CA ILE A 175 -6.20 -21.37 -18.08
C ILE A 175 -5.65 -20.56 -16.90
N VAL A 176 -6.48 -20.42 -15.88
CA VAL A 176 -6.10 -19.87 -14.57
C VAL A 176 -5.41 -20.98 -13.78
N LYS A 177 -4.15 -20.76 -13.43
CA LYS A 177 -3.32 -21.72 -12.70
C LYS A 177 -3.44 -21.49 -11.18
N PRO A 178 -3.24 -22.51 -10.34
CA PRO A 178 -3.06 -22.29 -8.92
C PRO A 178 -1.93 -21.30 -8.66
N ASN A 179 -2.21 -20.24 -7.92
CA ASN A 179 -1.25 -19.16 -7.64
C ASN A 179 -0.89 -19.06 -6.16
N PHE A 180 -1.14 -20.11 -5.36
CA PHE A 180 -0.62 -20.19 -3.99
C PHE A 180 0.90 -20.34 -4.01
N VAL A 181 1.59 -19.41 -3.38
CA VAL A 181 3.06 -19.37 -3.30
C VAL A 181 3.59 -19.47 -1.86
N GLY A 182 2.70 -19.51 -0.87
CA GLY A 182 3.06 -19.59 0.55
C GLY A 182 3.99 -18.45 0.95
N LEU A 183 5.13 -18.77 1.58
CA LEU A 183 6.08 -17.76 2.07
C LEU A 183 7.10 -17.28 1.02
N LYS A 184 6.94 -17.63 -0.27
CA LYS A 184 7.90 -17.28 -1.31
C LYS A 184 8.08 -15.76 -1.48
N ASN A 185 6.99 -14.99 -1.40
CA ASN A 185 7.04 -13.53 -1.46
C ASN A 185 7.86 -12.94 -0.29
N TYR A 186 7.73 -13.51 0.90
CA TYR A 186 8.51 -13.09 2.08
C TYR A 186 10.00 -13.38 1.88
N SER A 187 10.36 -14.57 1.38
CA SER A 187 11.75 -14.91 1.07
C SER A 187 12.35 -14.00 0.01
N TYR A 188 11.55 -13.50 -0.94
CA TYR A 188 11.99 -12.51 -1.93
C TYR A 188 12.35 -11.19 -1.24
N TYR A 189 11.46 -10.66 -0.41
CA TYR A 189 11.65 -9.37 0.27
C TYR A 189 12.78 -9.36 1.31
N LEU A 190 13.09 -10.51 1.92
CA LEU A 190 14.26 -10.62 2.81
C LEU A 190 15.60 -10.32 2.11
N LYS A 191 15.65 -10.40 0.77
CA LYS A 191 16.86 -10.13 -0.03
C LYS A 191 16.70 -8.91 -0.94
N ASP A 192 15.60 -8.17 -0.80
CA ASP A 192 15.27 -7.06 -1.69
C ASP A 192 15.99 -5.78 -1.25
N SER A 193 16.92 -5.31 -2.08
CA SER A 193 17.70 -4.09 -1.80
C SER A 193 16.82 -2.84 -1.79
N ARG A 194 15.74 -2.82 -2.57
CA ARG A 194 14.79 -1.70 -2.60
C ARG A 194 14.02 -1.58 -1.30
N LEU A 195 13.55 -2.69 -0.73
CA LEU A 195 12.93 -2.72 0.59
C LEU A 195 13.89 -2.21 1.66
N LEU A 196 15.15 -2.64 1.65
CA LEU A 196 16.16 -2.15 2.60
C LEU A 196 16.32 -0.63 2.49
N SER A 197 16.47 -0.09 1.28
CA SER A 197 16.54 1.35 1.06
C SER A 197 15.28 2.08 1.54
N ALA A 198 14.10 1.55 1.24
CA ALA A 198 12.84 2.14 1.68
C ALA A 198 12.69 2.10 3.22
N THR A 199 13.13 1.04 3.88
CA THR A 199 13.17 0.93 5.34
C THR A 199 14.17 1.93 5.93
N LEU A 200 15.36 2.08 5.37
CA LEU A 200 16.35 3.06 5.84
C LEU A 200 15.85 4.49 5.67
N ASN A 201 15.22 4.81 4.54
CA ASN A 201 14.58 6.12 4.31
C ASN A 201 13.47 6.38 5.33
N THR A 202 12.63 5.38 5.60
CA THR A 202 11.54 5.48 6.59
C THR A 202 12.09 5.70 7.99
N LEU A 203 13.13 4.95 8.38
CA LEU A 203 13.78 5.10 9.68
C LEU A 203 14.46 6.46 9.82
N LEU A 204 15.20 6.90 8.80
CA LEU A 204 15.84 8.21 8.77
C LEU A 204 14.79 9.32 8.94
N PHE A 205 13.75 9.29 8.11
CA PHE A 205 12.63 10.23 8.19
C PHE A 205 12.04 10.22 9.59
N THR A 206 11.64 9.05 10.09
CA THR A 206 10.98 8.89 11.40
C THR A 206 11.83 9.42 12.54
N VAL A 207 13.09 9.00 12.64
CA VAL A 207 13.95 9.39 13.77
C VAL A 207 14.22 10.89 13.75
N VAL A 208 14.51 11.46 12.58
CA VAL A 208 14.83 12.87 12.45
C VAL A 208 13.60 13.74 12.72
N THR A 209 12.46 13.46 12.09
CA THR A 209 11.26 14.29 12.25
C THR A 209 10.74 14.23 13.69
N VAL A 210 10.59 13.02 14.26
CA VAL A 210 10.14 12.82 15.65
C VAL A 210 11.05 13.54 16.64
N PHE A 211 12.37 13.50 16.44
CA PHE A 211 13.32 14.20 17.30
C PHE A 211 13.12 15.71 17.27
N PHE A 212 13.09 16.32 16.08
CA PHE A 212 12.93 17.77 15.96
C PHE A 212 11.55 18.25 16.39
N GLU A 213 10.49 17.48 16.13
CA GLU A 213 9.14 17.79 16.60
C GLU A 213 9.01 17.69 18.12
N LEU A 214 9.72 16.76 18.76
CA LEU A 214 9.80 16.73 20.22
C LEU A 214 10.47 17.99 20.75
N VAL A 215 11.62 18.38 20.17
CA VAL A 215 12.36 19.57 20.61
C VAL A 215 11.51 20.83 20.42
N PHE A 216 10.99 21.08 19.22
CA PHE A 216 10.17 22.26 18.94
C PHE A 216 8.82 22.21 19.66
N GLY A 217 8.21 21.03 19.76
CA GLY A 217 6.95 20.83 20.47
C GLY A 217 7.09 21.09 21.96
N LEU A 218 8.18 20.65 22.59
CA LEU A 218 8.47 20.93 24.00
C LEU A 218 8.71 22.42 24.24
N LEU A 219 9.48 23.08 23.38
CA LEU A 219 9.70 24.52 23.45
C LEU A 219 8.38 25.29 23.35
N LEU A 220 7.56 24.96 22.35
CA LEU A 220 6.23 25.56 22.19
C LEU A 220 5.33 25.26 23.38
N ALA A 221 5.34 24.03 23.91
CA ALA A 221 4.52 23.66 25.05
C ALA A 221 4.85 24.49 26.30
N VAL A 222 6.14 24.70 26.58
CA VAL A 222 6.58 25.54 27.71
C VAL A 222 6.15 26.99 27.52
N VAL A 223 6.27 27.53 26.30
CA VAL A 223 5.79 28.89 25.98
C VAL A 223 4.27 28.98 26.16
N MET A 224 3.50 28.07 25.55
CA MET A 224 2.04 28.02 25.63
C MET A 224 1.52 27.85 27.05
N HIS A 225 2.26 27.15 27.91
CA HIS A 225 1.91 26.98 29.32
C HIS A 225 2.06 28.27 30.11
N LYS A 226 3.05 29.11 29.79
CA LYS A 226 3.31 30.40 30.45
C LYS A 226 2.41 31.55 29.97
N VAL A 227 1.84 31.45 28.76
CA VAL A 227 0.95 32.49 28.22
C VAL A 227 -0.37 32.50 29.03
N THR A 228 -0.59 33.58 29.78
CA THR A 228 -1.81 33.81 30.58
C THR A 228 -2.86 34.61 29.80
N ASN A 229 -2.46 35.72 29.19
CA ASN A 229 -3.32 36.57 28.36
C ASN A 229 -3.39 36.03 26.93
N LEU A 230 -4.60 36.00 26.34
CA LEU A 230 -4.84 35.49 24.97
C LEU A 230 -4.40 34.03 24.72
N LYS A 231 -4.31 33.21 25.77
CA LYS A 231 -3.91 31.80 25.72
C LYS A 231 -4.64 31.00 24.62
N ASN A 232 -5.95 31.21 24.48
CA ASN A 232 -6.74 30.52 23.47
C ASN A 232 -6.39 30.96 22.04
N VAL A 233 -6.11 32.25 21.81
CA VAL A 233 -5.69 32.76 20.49
C VAL A 233 -4.32 32.19 20.13
N PHE A 234 -3.36 32.20 21.06
CA PHE A 234 -2.04 31.65 20.83
C PHE A 234 -2.10 30.15 20.51
N LYS A 235 -2.89 29.38 21.29
CA LYS A 235 -3.15 27.97 21.01
C LYS A 235 -3.74 27.75 19.61
N SER A 236 -4.74 28.53 19.22
CA SER A 236 -5.36 28.40 17.90
C SER A 236 -4.37 28.66 16.76
N ILE A 237 -3.53 29.69 16.88
CA ILE A 237 -2.51 30.03 15.86
C ILE A 237 -1.48 28.91 15.73
N VAL A 238 -0.94 28.43 16.85
CA VAL A 238 0.04 27.33 16.87
C VAL A 238 -0.54 26.07 16.22
N LEU A 239 -1.85 25.86 16.31
CA LEU A 239 -2.52 24.67 15.79
C LEU A 239 -2.89 24.70 14.31
N LEU A 240 -2.77 25.86 13.66
CA LEU A 240 -3.11 26.01 12.26
C LEU A 240 -2.43 24.97 11.35
N PRO A 241 -1.11 24.67 11.47
CA PRO A 241 -0.46 23.68 10.59
C PRO A 241 -1.07 22.27 10.70
N TRP A 242 -1.42 21.85 11.91
CA TRP A 242 -1.96 20.51 12.16
C TRP A 242 -3.42 20.38 11.70
N ALA A 243 -4.19 21.47 11.77
CA ALA A 243 -5.58 21.49 11.31
C ALA A 243 -5.73 21.35 9.78
N ILE A 244 -4.68 21.66 9.01
CA ILE A 244 -4.71 21.54 7.54
C ILE A 244 -4.57 20.07 7.13
N PRO A 245 -5.41 19.55 6.21
CA PRO A 245 -5.25 18.19 5.68
C PRO A 245 -3.86 17.95 5.08
N THR A 246 -3.27 16.77 5.33
CA THR A 246 -1.88 16.45 4.94
C THR A 246 -1.59 16.69 3.46
N VAL A 247 -2.51 16.28 2.57
CA VAL A 247 -2.36 16.48 1.12
C VAL A 247 -2.30 17.97 0.77
N ILE A 248 -3.11 18.81 1.40
CA ILE A 248 -3.12 20.26 1.15
C ILE A 248 -1.81 20.88 1.64
N SER A 249 -1.36 20.53 2.85
CA SER A 249 -0.05 20.96 3.34
C SER A 249 1.07 20.56 2.37
N ALA A 250 1.07 19.31 1.91
CA ALA A 250 2.07 18.79 0.99
C ALA A 250 2.08 19.55 -0.35
N LEU A 251 0.89 19.88 -0.90
CA LEU A 251 0.78 20.70 -2.10
C LEU A 251 1.30 22.14 -1.87
N MET A 252 0.96 22.77 -0.74
CA MET A 252 1.48 24.10 -0.40
C MET A 252 3.02 24.09 -0.35
N TRP A 253 3.61 23.13 0.36
CA TRP A 253 5.07 22.98 0.42
C TRP A 253 5.67 22.67 -0.94
N LYS A 254 5.04 21.83 -1.75
CA LYS A 254 5.47 21.56 -3.13
C LYS A 254 5.53 22.83 -3.98
N PHE A 255 4.55 23.73 -3.88
CA PHE A 255 4.58 25.03 -4.55
C PHE A 255 5.67 25.94 -4.00
N MET A 256 5.86 26.00 -2.68
CA MET A 256 6.92 26.80 -2.06
C MET A 256 8.32 26.30 -2.40
N TYR A 257 8.46 25.00 -2.66
CA TYR A 257 9.69 24.33 -3.07
C TYR A 257 9.89 24.23 -4.58
N ASP A 258 8.97 24.77 -5.37
CA ASP A 258 9.07 24.73 -6.83
C ASP A 258 10.37 25.39 -7.32
N GLY A 259 11.06 24.74 -8.25
CA GLY A 259 12.38 25.19 -8.72
C GLY A 259 12.37 26.46 -9.57
N GLN A 260 11.21 26.84 -10.11
CA GLN A 260 11.06 28.00 -11.00
C GLN A 260 10.42 29.19 -10.29
N VAL A 261 9.39 28.95 -9.47
CA VAL A 261 8.60 30.02 -8.82
C VAL A 261 8.57 29.92 -7.29
N GLY A 262 9.17 28.88 -6.70
CA GLY A 262 9.10 28.61 -5.27
C GLY A 262 9.92 29.57 -4.43
N ILE A 263 9.26 30.25 -3.50
CA ILE A 263 9.90 31.24 -2.63
C ILE A 263 10.96 30.63 -1.69
N LEU A 264 10.73 29.41 -1.17
CA LEU A 264 11.67 28.75 -0.27
C LEU A 264 12.84 28.14 -1.03
N ALA A 265 12.58 27.58 -2.21
CA ALA A 265 13.64 27.08 -3.08
C ALA A 265 14.61 28.21 -3.46
N LYS A 266 14.06 29.38 -3.86
CA LYS A 266 14.87 30.56 -4.13
C LYS A 266 15.64 31.03 -2.89
N PHE A 267 14.96 31.17 -1.75
CA PHE A 267 15.60 31.62 -0.51
C PHE A 267 16.77 30.71 -0.11
N PHE A 268 16.61 29.38 -0.16
CA PHE A 268 17.69 28.45 0.16
C PHE A 268 18.85 28.50 -0.83
N ALA A 269 18.60 28.83 -2.10
CA ALA A 269 19.66 29.06 -3.07
C ALA A 269 20.41 30.38 -2.79
N ASP A 270 19.68 31.46 -2.48
CA ASP A 270 20.24 32.78 -2.21
C ASP A 270 21.18 32.78 -0.98
N ILE A 271 20.87 31.98 0.05
CA ILE A 271 21.72 31.82 1.24
C ILE A 271 22.77 30.70 1.12
N GLY A 272 22.85 30.04 -0.04
CA GLY A 272 23.88 29.04 -0.35
C GLY A 272 23.69 27.67 0.30
N ILE A 273 22.51 27.33 0.82
CA ILE A 273 22.22 25.97 1.33
C ILE A 273 22.11 24.97 0.18
N ILE A 274 21.52 25.40 -0.94
CA ILE A 274 21.42 24.61 -2.18
C ILE A 274 22.05 25.38 -3.33
N LYS A 275 22.53 24.68 -4.37
CA LYS A 275 23.23 25.32 -5.49
C LYS A 275 22.27 26.13 -6.37
N THR A 276 21.10 25.56 -6.67
CA THR A 276 20.04 26.22 -7.42
C THR A 276 18.67 25.91 -6.80
N ALA A 277 17.68 26.77 -7.03
CA ALA A 277 16.31 26.54 -6.56
C ALA A 277 15.74 25.21 -7.10
N ALA A 278 16.09 24.85 -8.35
CA ALA A 278 15.68 23.58 -8.97
C ALA A 278 16.21 22.34 -8.25
N ASP A 279 17.33 22.43 -7.53
CA ASP A 279 17.97 21.30 -6.86
C ASP A 279 17.22 20.81 -5.61
N LEU A 280 16.27 21.59 -5.08
CA LEU A 280 15.64 21.29 -3.80
C LEU A 280 14.88 19.97 -3.83
N LEU A 281 14.03 19.75 -4.85
CA LEU A 281 13.26 18.52 -5.01
C LEU A 281 13.84 17.55 -6.04
N SER A 282 14.81 17.99 -6.84
CA SER A 282 15.41 17.17 -7.91
C SER A 282 16.69 16.45 -7.50
N SER A 283 17.26 16.76 -6.33
CA SER A 283 18.43 16.05 -5.77
C SER A 283 18.04 15.05 -4.68
N THR A 284 18.78 13.94 -4.60
CA THR A 284 18.48 12.81 -3.71
C THR A 284 18.54 13.17 -2.23
N GLY A 285 19.49 14.02 -1.83
CA GLY A 285 19.64 14.46 -0.43
C GLY A 285 18.63 15.54 -0.04
N ASN A 286 18.49 16.58 -0.87
CA ASN A 286 17.67 17.74 -0.50
C ASN A 286 16.18 17.41 -0.48
N ALA A 287 15.72 16.50 -1.35
CA ALA A 287 14.31 16.11 -1.41
C ALA A 287 13.83 15.47 -0.08
N MET A 288 14.66 14.64 0.56
CA MET A 288 14.32 14.06 1.87
C MET A 288 14.29 15.13 2.97
N ILE A 289 15.26 16.06 2.96
CA ILE A 289 15.31 17.16 3.93
C ILE A 289 14.10 18.09 3.77
N ALA A 290 13.71 18.39 2.53
CA ALA A 290 12.52 19.17 2.22
C ALA A 290 11.25 18.48 2.76
N ALA A 291 11.12 17.17 2.56
CA ALA A 291 10.02 16.41 3.11
C ALA A 291 10.00 16.41 4.65
N MET A 292 11.14 16.20 5.31
CA MET A 292 11.26 16.24 6.76
C MET A 292 10.90 17.62 7.32
N THR A 293 11.31 18.70 6.65
CA THR A 293 11.01 20.09 7.05
C THR A 293 9.50 20.36 7.02
N ALA A 294 8.82 19.93 5.95
CA ALA A 294 7.38 20.07 5.82
C ALA A 294 6.62 19.26 6.89
N ASP A 295 7.10 18.06 7.22
CA ASP A 295 6.52 17.20 8.26
C ASP A 295 6.67 17.81 9.66
N ILE A 296 7.88 18.27 9.99
CA ILE A 296 8.21 18.91 11.27
C ILE A 296 7.28 20.11 11.48
N TRP A 297 7.12 20.98 10.48
CA TRP A 297 6.21 22.13 10.57
C TRP A 297 4.75 21.71 10.82
N LYS A 298 4.30 20.67 10.11
CA LYS A 298 2.91 20.21 10.17
C LYS A 298 2.56 19.59 11.52
N THR A 299 3.44 18.77 12.07
CA THR A 299 3.10 17.87 13.19
C THR A 299 3.65 18.35 14.55
N THR A 300 4.62 19.28 14.57
CA THR A 300 5.08 19.91 15.82
C THR A 300 3.94 20.43 16.72
N PRO A 301 2.86 21.05 16.20
CA PRO A 301 1.74 21.50 17.04
C PRO A 301 1.03 20.38 17.81
N TYR A 302 0.95 19.17 17.23
CA TYR A 302 0.36 18.01 17.87
C TYR A 302 1.15 17.59 19.12
N ILE A 303 2.48 17.51 18.99
CA ILE A 303 3.37 17.23 20.12
C ILE A 303 3.24 18.32 21.19
N ALA A 304 3.21 19.59 20.77
CA ALA A 304 3.08 20.71 21.70
C ALA A 304 1.81 20.61 22.56
N ILE A 305 0.64 20.30 21.99
CA ILE A 305 -0.59 20.15 22.79
C ILE A 305 -0.48 19.03 23.81
N LEU A 306 0.01 17.86 23.39
CA LEU A 306 0.13 16.71 24.28
C LEU A 306 1.02 17.04 25.48
N LEU A 307 2.13 17.71 25.23
CA LEU A 307 3.05 18.15 26.29
C LEU A 307 2.45 19.27 27.15
N VAL A 308 1.62 20.16 26.61
CA VAL A 308 0.89 21.15 27.41
C VAL A 308 -0.07 20.49 28.40
N ALA A 309 -0.71 19.38 28.03
CA ALA A 309 -1.58 18.63 28.93
C ALA A 309 -0.77 18.00 30.08
N GLY A 310 0.41 17.43 29.78
CA GLY A 310 1.32 16.93 30.82
C GLY A 310 1.90 18.03 31.71
N LEU A 311 2.18 19.22 31.15
CA LEU A 311 2.67 20.36 31.94
C LEU A 311 1.63 20.80 32.98
N GLN A 312 0.34 20.73 32.64
CA GLN A 312 -0.75 21.11 33.55
C GLN A 312 -0.93 20.16 34.73
N THR A 313 -0.39 18.95 34.68
CA THR A 313 -0.46 18.00 35.80
C THR A 313 0.64 18.20 36.83
N ILE A 314 1.64 19.05 36.56
CA ILE A 314 2.74 19.32 37.47
C ILE A 314 2.30 20.36 38.52
N PRO A 315 2.33 20.04 39.83
CA PRO A 315 1.93 20.98 40.88
C PRO A 315 2.80 22.25 40.89
N GLU A 316 2.16 23.42 40.97
CA GLU A 316 2.85 24.71 41.00
C GLU A 316 3.75 24.88 42.23
N SER A 317 3.36 24.25 43.36
CA SER A 317 4.13 24.25 44.61
C SER A 317 5.56 23.72 44.48
N LEU A 318 5.82 22.80 43.53
CA LEU A 318 7.17 22.31 43.25
C LEU A 318 8.07 23.42 42.68
N TYR A 319 7.51 24.27 41.83
CA TYR A 319 8.24 25.40 41.25
C TYR A 319 8.43 26.52 42.28
N GLU A 320 7.46 26.74 43.16
CA GLU A 320 7.58 27.70 44.26
C GLU A 320 8.67 27.28 45.25
N ALA A 321 8.67 26.03 45.69
CA ALA A 321 9.70 25.48 46.56
C ALA A 321 11.10 25.60 45.93
N ALA A 322 11.23 25.25 44.65
CA ALA A 322 12.50 25.38 43.93
C ALA A 322 12.98 26.84 43.82
N LYS A 323 12.07 27.81 43.68
CA LYS A 323 12.43 29.24 43.69
C LYS A 323 12.96 29.68 45.05
N VAL A 324 12.36 29.20 46.15
CA VAL A 324 12.84 29.46 47.52
C VAL A 324 14.24 28.89 47.72
N ASP A 325 14.53 27.72 47.14
CA ASP A 325 15.87 27.10 47.14
C ASP A 325 16.88 27.74 46.17
N GLY A 326 16.52 28.85 45.52
CA GLY A 326 17.40 29.59 44.60
C GLY A 326 17.61 28.90 43.24
N ALA A 327 16.81 27.90 42.89
CA ALA A 327 16.92 27.22 41.61
C ALA A 327 16.48 28.13 40.46
N ASN A 328 17.35 28.30 39.46
CA ASN A 328 17.02 29.05 38.24
C ASN A 328 16.09 28.27 37.29
N ALA A 329 15.53 28.94 36.28
CA ALA A 329 14.56 28.34 35.36
C ALA A 329 15.11 27.15 34.55
N VAL A 330 16.40 27.16 34.19
CA VAL A 330 17.04 26.05 33.46
C VAL A 330 17.16 24.82 34.37
N TYR A 331 17.56 25.03 35.63
CA TYR A 331 17.61 23.98 36.63
C TYR A 331 16.21 23.39 36.89
N GLN A 332 15.20 24.24 37.09
CA GLN A 332 13.81 23.80 37.26
C GLN A 332 13.33 22.99 36.04
N PHE A 333 13.66 23.41 34.83
CA PHE A 333 13.29 22.69 33.62
C PHE A 333 13.89 21.27 33.58
N PHE A 334 15.20 21.13 33.77
CA PHE A 334 15.85 19.81 33.68
C PHE A 334 15.62 18.92 34.91
N ARG A 335 15.34 19.49 36.08
CA ARG A 335 15.20 18.74 37.35
C ARG A 335 13.77 18.51 37.80
N ILE A 336 12.81 19.32 37.36
CA ILE A 336 11.40 19.21 37.72
C ILE A 336 10.57 18.93 36.48
N THR A 337 10.58 19.86 35.52
CA THR A 337 9.68 19.80 34.35
C THR A 337 9.93 18.56 33.50
N LEU A 338 11.15 18.36 33.03
CA LEU A 338 11.48 17.28 32.09
C LEU A 338 11.30 15.88 32.71
N PRO A 339 11.74 15.61 33.95
CA PRO A 339 11.49 14.32 34.61
C PRO A 339 10.00 14.04 34.81
N MET A 340 9.21 15.03 35.23
CA MET A 340 7.78 14.85 35.47
C MET A 340 6.97 14.76 34.16
N LEU A 341 7.45 15.36 33.08
CA LEU A 341 6.86 15.22 31.74
C LEU A 341 7.18 13.89 31.05
N LYS A 342 8.15 13.13 31.55
CA LYS A 342 8.65 11.92 30.88
C LYS A 342 7.54 10.93 30.47
N PRO A 343 6.52 10.63 31.30
CA PRO A 343 5.43 9.74 30.89
C PRO A 343 4.62 10.30 29.72
N THR A 344 4.33 11.61 29.72
CA THR A 344 3.63 12.29 28.63
C THR A 344 4.47 12.34 27.36
N ILE A 345 5.79 12.59 27.49
CA ILE A 345 6.73 12.56 26.36
C ILE A 345 6.74 11.17 25.72
N LEU A 346 6.83 10.10 26.50
CA LEU A 346 6.84 8.74 25.96
C LEU A 346 5.54 8.38 25.24
N VAL A 347 4.39 8.80 25.76
CA VAL A 347 3.10 8.61 25.09
C VAL A 347 3.04 9.39 23.77
N ALA A 348 3.49 10.66 23.77
CA ALA A 348 3.55 11.48 22.56
C ALA A 348 4.50 10.88 21.51
N LEU A 349 5.67 10.41 21.94
CA LEU A 349 6.67 9.75 21.10
C LEU A 349 6.15 8.44 20.51
N LEU A 350 5.43 7.62 21.28
CA LEU A 350 4.80 6.41 20.77
C LEU A 350 3.87 6.74 19.60
N PHE A 351 2.86 7.58 19.83
CA PHE A 351 1.89 7.90 18.77
C PHE A 351 2.55 8.54 17.56
N ARG A 352 3.48 9.46 17.78
CA ARG A 352 4.15 10.16 16.70
C ARG A 352 5.09 9.25 15.90
N THR A 353 5.82 8.34 16.56
CA THR A 353 6.69 7.38 15.86
C THR A 353 5.85 6.45 14.99
N LEU A 354 4.70 5.95 15.48
CA LEU A 354 3.81 5.08 14.69
C LEU A 354 3.19 5.80 13.48
N ASP A 355 2.95 7.10 13.60
CA ASP A 355 2.45 7.96 12.52
C ASP A 355 3.56 8.24 11.47
N ALA A 356 4.72 8.73 11.90
CA ALA A 356 5.88 9.01 11.04
C ALA A 356 6.35 7.77 10.28
N PHE A 357 6.40 6.60 10.93
CA PHE A 357 6.86 5.37 10.31
C PHE A 357 5.95 4.92 9.14
N ARG A 358 4.67 5.29 9.18
CA ARG A 358 3.71 4.95 8.13
C ARG A 358 3.49 6.09 7.13
N VAL A 359 4.30 7.15 7.18
CA VAL A 359 4.14 8.33 6.32
C VAL A 359 4.01 7.95 4.85
N PHE A 360 2.92 8.42 4.24
CA PHE A 360 2.59 8.19 2.83
C PHE A 360 2.24 9.50 2.13
N ASP A 361 1.18 10.17 2.58
CA ASP A 361 0.57 11.31 1.88
C ASP A 361 1.58 12.42 1.58
N LEU A 362 2.33 12.86 2.60
CA LEU A 362 3.29 13.95 2.47
C LEU A 362 4.37 13.62 1.43
N ILE A 363 5.00 12.45 1.55
CA ILE A 363 6.07 12.01 0.65
C ILE A 363 5.55 11.83 -0.77
N TYR A 364 4.40 11.16 -0.93
CA TYR A 364 3.84 10.84 -2.23
C TYR A 364 3.45 12.10 -3.00
N VAL A 365 2.81 13.06 -2.35
CA VAL A 365 2.39 14.32 -2.99
C VAL A 365 3.59 15.20 -3.34
N LEU A 366 4.56 15.31 -2.42
CA LEU A 366 5.70 16.22 -2.54
C LEU A 366 6.73 15.70 -3.55
N THR A 367 7.02 14.40 -3.56
CA THR A 367 8.11 13.81 -4.37
C THR A 367 7.75 12.54 -5.14
N GLY A 368 6.63 11.87 -4.82
CA GLY A 368 6.32 10.53 -5.34
C GLY A 368 7.32 9.45 -4.93
N GLY A 369 8.16 9.70 -3.92
CA GLY A 369 9.30 8.86 -3.54
C GLY A 369 10.59 9.14 -4.32
N GLY A 370 10.62 10.14 -5.20
CA GLY A 370 11.80 10.52 -5.99
C GLY A 370 12.69 11.59 -5.35
N PRO A 371 13.81 11.94 -6.01
CA PRO A 371 14.34 11.34 -7.24
C PRO A 371 14.98 9.96 -6.97
N ALA A 372 14.97 9.06 -7.96
CA ALA A 372 15.63 7.74 -7.89
C ALA A 372 15.32 6.92 -6.61
N ASN A 373 14.06 6.94 -6.15
CA ASN A 373 13.60 6.29 -4.91
C ASN A 373 14.26 6.81 -3.61
N SER A 374 14.96 7.95 -3.63
CA SER A 374 15.68 8.48 -2.47
C SER A 374 14.80 8.94 -1.31
N THR A 375 13.53 9.27 -1.58
CA THR A 375 12.54 9.59 -0.54
C THR A 375 11.49 8.51 -0.38
N GLU A 376 11.61 7.39 -1.11
CA GLU A 376 10.64 6.31 -1.08
C GLU A 376 10.61 5.65 0.30
N THR A 377 9.51 5.84 1.03
CA THR A 377 9.25 5.16 2.30
C THR A 377 8.63 3.79 2.06
N VAL A 378 8.59 2.92 3.08
CA VAL A 378 7.97 1.59 2.99
C VAL A 378 6.50 1.68 2.57
N SER A 379 5.77 2.71 3.04
CA SER A 379 4.38 2.95 2.64
C SER A 379 4.26 3.32 1.16
N VAL A 380 5.12 4.21 0.66
CA VAL A 380 5.14 4.59 -0.77
C VAL A 380 5.53 3.41 -1.65
N TYR A 381 6.51 2.60 -1.23
CA TYR A 381 6.90 1.41 -1.97
C TYR A 381 5.76 0.38 -2.04
N THR A 382 5.06 0.15 -0.92
CA THR A 382 3.88 -0.72 -0.85
C THR A 382 2.79 -0.23 -1.78
N TYR A 383 2.48 1.06 -1.76
CA TYR A 383 1.48 1.67 -2.64
C TYR A 383 1.83 1.48 -4.12
N LYS A 384 3.07 1.76 -4.54
CA LYS A 384 3.50 1.56 -5.93
C LYS A 384 3.38 0.10 -6.36
N THR A 385 3.67 -0.84 -5.48
CA THR A 385 3.54 -2.27 -5.77
C THR A 385 2.07 -2.68 -5.94
N LEU A 386 1.19 -2.23 -5.04
CA LEU A 386 -0.24 -2.53 -5.08
C LEU A 386 -0.96 -1.88 -6.26
N PHE A 387 -0.79 -0.58 -6.45
CA PHE A 387 -1.67 0.21 -7.31
C PHE A 387 -1.03 0.63 -8.63
N ASN A 388 0.30 0.80 -8.70
CA ASN A 388 0.97 1.15 -9.95
C ASN A 388 1.40 -0.11 -10.72
N GLN A 389 1.90 -1.12 -10.00
CA GLN A 389 2.32 -2.40 -10.60
C GLN A 389 1.19 -3.43 -10.64
N LEU A 390 0.09 -3.19 -9.93
CA LEU A 390 -1.05 -4.09 -9.83
C LEU A 390 -0.68 -5.49 -9.31
N ASP A 391 0.41 -5.58 -8.54
CA ASP A 391 0.91 -6.81 -7.91
C ASP A 391 0.42 -6.87 -6.46
N PHE A 392 -0.78 -7.43 -6.28
CA PHE A 392 -1.45 -7.54 -4.99
C PHE A 392 -0.80 -8.57 -4.09
N GLY A 393 -0.27 -9.66 -4.63
CA GLY A 393 0.44 -10.67 -3.83
C GLY A 393 1.68 -10.10 -3.13
N ARG A 394 2.56 -9.45 -3.91
CA ARG A 394 3.75 -8.82 -3.36
C ARG A 394 3.43 -7.56 -2.55
N GLY A 395 2.49 -6.74 -3.02
CA GLY A 395 2.03 -5.56 -2.30
C GLY A 395 1.44 -5.89 -0.92
N SER A 396 0.63 -6.94 -0.81
CA SER A 396 0.10 -7.43 0.47
C SER A 396 1.21 -7.97 1.37
N THR A 397 2.25 -8.60 0.80
CA THR A 397 3.42 -9.04 1.58
C THR A 397 4.13 -7.86 2.24
N LEU A 398 4.37 -6.77 1.49
CA LEU A 398 4.94 -5.54 2.04
C LEU A 398 4.06 -4.94 3.14
N ALA A 399 2.75 -4.91 2.97
CA ALA A 399 1.81 -4.43 3.99
C ALA A 399 1.88 -5.24 5.30
N VAL A 400 2.00 -6.58 5.20
CA VAL A 400 2.22 -7.45 6.38
C VAL A 400 3.55 -7.14 7.07
N LEU A 401 4.62 -6.91 6.29
CA LEU A 401 5.93 -6.56 6.86
C LEU A 401 5.88 -5.22 7.60
N ILE A 402 5.20 -4.21 7.06
CA ILE A 402 4.96 -2.93 7.75
C ILE A 402 4.21 -3.15 9.06
N PHE A 403 3.14 -3.96 9.05
CA PHE A 403 2.39 -4.29 10.26
C PHE A 403 3.28 -4.92 11.33
N ILE A 404 4.15 -5.86 10.96
CA ILE A 404 5.11 -6.49 11.88
C ILE A 404 6.08 -5.44 12.44
N MET A 405 6.66 -4.57 11.60
CA MET A 405 7.58 -3.51 12.04
C MET A 405 6.89 -2.54 13.03
N VAL A 406 5.68 -2.09 12.73
CA VAL A 406 4.88 -1.20 13.58
C VAL A 406 4.51 -1.88 14.92
N THR A 407 4.24 -3.18 14.89
CA THR A 407 3.96 -3.98 16.10
C THR A 407 5.19 -4.08 16.99
N ILE A 408 6.37 -4.29 16.40
CA ILE A 408 7.65 -4.32 17.13
C ILE A 408 7.93 -2.96 17.77
N ILE A 409 7.75 -1.86 17.03
CA ILE A 409 7.92 -0.50 17.56
C ILE A 409 6.97 -0.25 18.74
N SER A 410 5.67 -0.56 18.55
CA SER A 410 4.66 -0.42 19.61
C SER A 410 5.03 -1.22 20.86
N PHE A 411 5.46 -2.47 20.68
CA PHE A 411 5.84 -3.35 21.78
C PHE A 411 7.04 -2.80 22.57
N ILE A 412 8.05 -2.26 21.88
CA ILE A 412 9.23 -1.63 22.52
C ILE A 412 8.78 -0.46 23.39
N TYR A 413 7.97 0.45 22.86
CA TYR A 413 7.46 1.60 23.60
C TYR A 413 6.59 1.20 24.80
N ILE A 414 5.68 0.23 24.65
CA ILE A 414 4.82 -0.26 25.74
C ILE A 414 5.67 -0.87 26.86
N LYS A 415 6.72 -1.62 26.53
CA LYS A 415 7.63 -2.20 27.53
C LYS A 415 8.38 -1.12 28.31
N ILE A 416 8.84 -0.06 27.63
CA ILE A 416 9.51 1.08 28.26
C ILE A 416 8.53 1.84 29.16
N LEU A 417 7.34 2.15 28.66
CA LEU A 417 6.27 2.84 29.40
C LEU A 417 5.83 2.05 30.64
N GLY A 418 5.58 0.75 30.49
CA GLY A 418 5.19 -0.12 31.59
C GLY A 418 6.23 -0.13 32.72
N ALA A 419 7.52 -0.22 32.38
CA ALA A 419 8.59 -0.15 33.36
C ALA A 419 8.57 1.18 34.16
N GLU A 420 8.23 2.30 33.53
CA GLU A 420 8.18 3.60 34.19
C GLU A 420 6.97 3.78 35.11
N VAL A 421 5.78 3.40 34.66
CA VAL A 421 4.54 3.52 35.47
C VAL A 421 4.66 2.72 36.77
N PHE A 422 5.19 1.51 36.72
CA PHE A 422 5.37 0.67 37.92
C PHE A 422 6.57 1.09 38.79
N SER A 423 7.53 1.85 38.25
CA SER A 423 8.66 2.37 39.05
C SER A 423 8.25 3.49 40.01
N HIS A 424 7.27 4.32 39.64
CA HIS A 424 6.78 5.43 40.46
C HIS A 424 5.81 4.99 41.56
N GLN A 425 5.27 3.77 41.51
CA GLN A 425 4.46 3.21 42.60
C GLN A 425 5.30 2.57 43.73
N LYS A 426 6.62 2.43 43.53
CA LYS A 426 7.54 1.81 44.49
C LYS A 426 8.41 2.81 45.27
N ARG A 427 8.23 4.11 45.06
CA ARG A 427 8.83 5.19 45.85
C ARG A 427 7.72 6.05 46.40
#